data_AF-A0A0D0DAP6-F1
#
_entry.id   AF-A0A0D0DAP6-F1
#
_cell.length_a   1.000
_cell.length_b   1.000
_cell.length_c   1.000
_cell.angle_alpha   90.00
_cell.angle_beta   90.00
_cell.angle_gamma   90.00
#
_symmetry.space_group_name_H-M   'P 1'
#
loop_
_entity.id
_entity.type
_entity.pdbx_description
1 polymer ?
#
loop_
_entity_poly.entity_id
_entity_poly.type
_entity_poly.pdbx_seq_one_letter_code
_entity_poly.pdbx_strand_id
1 'polypeptide(L)'
;GSMSTHAWFMCHLCHIFPTSFVGNSMHAGGTTSVAAAGVPPSQIQVIGHWQPATWEHYVCKNLTLLQLLLFHGSHIHDLPFALI
;
A
#
# COMPACT_ATOMS: atom_id res chain seq x y z
N GLY A 1 -28.96 -11.72 1.10
CA GLY A 1 -28.20 -10.53 0.66
C GLY A 1 -27.62 -10.79 -0.70
N SER A 2 -27.65 -9.82 -1.61
CA SER A 2 -26.99 -9.96 -2.92
C SER A 2 -25.48 -10.04 -2.73
N MET A 3 -24.80 -10.95 -3.40
CA MET A 3 -23.34 -10.95 -3.40
C MET A 3 -22.85 -9.62 -3.98
N SER A 4 -22.00 -8.92 -3.22
CA SER A 4 -21.29 -7.75 -3.70
C SER A 4 -20.47 -8.15 -4.92
N THR A 5 -20.84 -7.65 -6.09
CA THR A 5 -20.02 -7.80 -7.29
C THR A 5 -18.85 -6.84 -7.25
N HIS A 6 -17.78 -7.14 -7.98
CA HIS A 6 -16.66 -6.21 -8.16
C HIS A 6 -17.14 -4.82 -8.61
N ALA A 7 -18.15 -4.78 -9.50
CA ALA A 7 -18.76 -3.53 -9.95
C ALA A 7 -19.45 -2.76 -8.82
N TRP A 8 -20.20 -3.44 -7.94
CA TRP A 8 -20.82 -2.81 -6.77
C TRP A 8 -19.77 -2.22 -5.83
N PHE A 9 -18.72 -2.99 -5.53
CA PHE A 9 -17.64 -2.55 -4.66
C PHE A 9 -16.91 -1.33 -5.23
N MET A 10 -16.53 -1.38 -6.51
CA MET A 10 -15.86 -0.25 -7.17
C MET A 10 -16.77 0.98 -7.26
N CYS A 11 -18.06 0.81 -7.52
CA CYS A 11 -19.01 1.91 -7.56
C CYS A 11 -19.16 2.58 -6.18
N HIS A 12 -19.19 1.79 -5.11
CA HIS A 12 -19.21 2.30 -3.74
C HIS A 12 -17.90 3.03 -3.38
N LEU A 13 -16.77 2.45 -3.78
CA LEU A 13 -15.44 2.96 -3.45
C LEU A 13 -15.13 4.26 -4.20
N CYS A 14 -15.54 4.38 -5.46
CA CYS A 14 -15.50 5.63 -6.24
C CYS A 14 -16.48 6.71 -5.75
N HIS A 15 -17.43 6.36 -4.87
CA HIS A 15 -18.31 7.32 -4.23
C HIS A 15 -17.62 8.03 -3.06
N ILE A 16 -16.63 7.37 -2.45
CA ILE A 16 -15.89 7.87 -1.29
C ILE A 16 -14.58 8.52 -1.73
N PHE A 17 -13.92 7.93 -2.73
CA PHE A 17 -12.64 8.38 -3.27
C PHE A 17 -12.78 8.79 -4.74
N PRO A 18 -11.95 9.74 -5.23
CA PRO A 18 -11.94 10.06 -6.65
C PRO A 18 -11.61 8.81 -7.47
N THR A 19 -12.22 8.68 -8.64
CA THR A 19 -12.04 7.53 -9.55
C THR A 19 -10.58 7.31 -9.98
N SER A 20 -9.72 8.32 -9.84
CA SER A 20 -8.28 8.22 -10.08
C SER A 20 -7.48 7.49 -8.98
N PHE A 21 -8.09 7.20 -7.82
CA PHE A 21 -7.43 6.62 -6.64
C PHE A 21 -7.74 5.14 -6.39
N VAL A 22 -8.30 4.41 -7.37
CA VAL A 22 -8.73 3.03 -7.18
C VAL A 22 -7.72 2.00 -7.68
N GLY A 23 -7.84 0.76 -7.20
CA GLY A 23 -7.04 -0.39 -7.66
C GLY A 23 -5.55 -0.23 -7.38
N ASN A 24 -4.79 0.27 -8.36
CA ASN A 24 -3.33 0.36 -8.28
C ASN A 24 -2.84 1.36 -7.24
N SER A 25 -3.50 2.52 -7.12
CA SER A 25 -3.13 3.53 -6.12
C SER A 25 -3.41 3.03 -4.70
N MET A 26 -4.50 2.28 -4.50
CA MET A 26 -4.81 1.62 -3.22
C MET A 26 -3.84 0.50 -2.91
N HIS A 27 -3.50 -0.34 -3.89
CA HIS A 27 -2.46 -1.36 -3.71
C HIS A 27 -1.11 -0.72 -3.40
N ALA A 28 -0.73 0.37 -4.06
CA ALA A 28 0.51 1.08 -3.78
C ALA A 28 0.53 1.69 -2.37
N GLY A 29 -0.56 2.36 -1.97
CA GLY A 29 -0.71 2.91 -0.63
C GLY A 29 -0.71 1.85 0.45
N GLY A 30 -1.45 0.75 0.24
CA GLY A 30 -1.52 -0.39 1.16
C GLY A 30 -0.16 -1.08 1.31
N THR A 31 0.50 -1.41 0.21
CA THR A 31 1.86 -1.99 0.22
C THR A 31 2.85 -1.07 0.92
N THR A 32 2.79 0.23 0.65
CA THR A 32 3.65 1.24 1.31
C THR A 32 3.36 1.31 2.81
N SER A 33 2.09 1.25 3.24
CA SER A 33 1.71 1.25 4.66
C SER A 33 2.17 0.00 5.41
N VAL A 34 2.16 -1.15 4.73
CA VAL A 34 2.60 -2.42 5.34
C VAL A 34 4.12 -2.50 5.38
N ALA A 35 4.81 -2.06 4.33
CA ALA A 35 6.25 -1.87 4.34
C ALA A 35 6.68 -0.87 5.43
N ALA A 36 5.94 0.23 5.57
CA ALA A 36 6.13 1.22 6.62
C ALA A 36 6.07 0.64 8.03
N ALA A 37 5.18 -0.33 8.27
CA ALA A 37 5.11 -1.04 9.53
C ALA A 37 6.28 -2.03 9.76
N GLY A 38 7.26 -2.09 8.85
CA GLY A 38 8.42 -2.96 8.95
C GLY A 38 8.17 -4.40 8.53
N VAL A 39 7.05 -4.67 7.86
CA VAL A 39 6.73 -6.03 7.41
C VAL A 39 7.70 -6.45 6.32
N PRO A 40 8.33 -7.63 6.42
CA PRO A 40 9.34 -8.05 5.46
C PRO A 40 8.74 -8.28 4.07
N PRO A 41 9.51 -8.05 2.99
CA PRO A 41 9.08 -8.24 1.60
C PRO A 41 8.39 -9.57 1.31
N SER A 42 8.88 -10.67 1.87
CA SER A 42 8.32 -12.01 1.67
C SER A 42 6.89 -12.12 2.22
N GLN A 43 6.59 -11.46 3.34
CA GLN A 43 5.24 -11.42 3.90
C GLN A 43 4.34 -10.49 3.10
N ILE A 44 4.83 -9.34 2.65
CA ILE A 44 4.08 -8.43 1.77
C ILE A 44 3.67 -9.13 0.46
N GLN A 45 4.59 -9.88 -0.14
CA GLN A 45 4.33 -10.67 -1.35
C GLN A 45 3.21 -11.69 -1.13
N VAL A 46 3.25 -12.41 -0.01
CA VAL A 46 2.20 -13.39 0.36
C VAL A 46 0.87 -12.69 0.61
N ILE A 47 0.86 -11.59 1.36
CA ILE A 47 -0.36 -10.84 1.74
C ILE A 47 -1.09 -10.34 0.50
N GLY A 48 -0.38 -9.82 -0.49
CA GLY A 48 -1.03 -9.28 -1.67
C GLY A 48 -1.04 -10.22 -2.90
N HIS A 49 -0.53 -11.45 -2.76
CA HIS A 49 -0.36 -12.41 -3.87
C HIS A 49 0.49 -11.89 -5.05
N TRP A 50 1.59 -11.23 -4.76
CA TRP A 50 2.45 -10.60 -5.77
C TRP A 50 3.54 -11.54 -6.23
N GLN A 51 3.90 -11.46 -7.51
CA GLN A 51 5.14 -12.08 -7.97
C GLN A 51 6.35 -11.29 -7.42
N PRO A 52 7.50 -11.95 -7.16
CA PRO A 52 8.64 -11.36 -6.47
C PRO A 52 9.15 -10.05 -7.07
N ALA A 53 9.02 -9.85 -8.39
CA ALA A 53 9.48 -8.66 -9.10
C ALA A 53 8.44 -7.52 -9.18
N THR A 54 7.18 -7.76 -8.78
CA THR A 54 6.08 -6.83 -9.06
C THR A 54 5.81 -5.87 -7.90
N TRP A 55 6.10 -6.27 -6.66
CA TRP A 55 5.71 -5.51 -5.46
C TRP A 55 6.53 -4.24 -5.23
N GLU A 56 7.79 -4.25 -5.64
CA GLU A 56 8.67 -3.08 -5.56
C GLU A 56 8.14 -1.88 -6.36
N HIS A 57 7.43 -2.13 -7.47
CA HIS A 57 6.89 -1.08 -8.32
C HIS A 57 5.76 -0.28 -7.65
N TYR A 58 5.21 -0.80 -6.57
CA TYR A 58 4.07 -0.23 -5.87
C TYR A 58 4.45 0.40 -4.53
N VAL A 59 5.70 0.26 -4.08
CA VAL A 59 6.19 1.10 -2.99
C VAL A 59 6.56 2.47 -3.59
N CYS A 60 6.10 3.55 -2.95
CA CYS A 60 6.40 4.91 -3.42
C CYS A 60 7.90 5.10 -3.70
N LYS A 61 8.21 5.61 -4.90
CA LYS A 61 9.55 5.69 -5.55
C LYS A 61 10.62 6.49 -4.80
N ASN A 62 10.34 7.01 -3.61
CA ASN A 62 11.37 7.64 -2.80
C ASN A 62 12.26 6.55 -2.20
N LEU A 63 13.42 6.34 -2.82
CA LEU A 63 14.41 5.31 -2.43
C LEU A 63 14.81 5.41 -0.95
N THR A 64 14.86 6.63 -0.40
CA THR A 64 15.19 6.87 1.02
C THR A 64 14.09 6.36 1.94
N LEU A 65 12.82 6.63 1.60
CA LEU A 65 11.69 6.06 2.33
C LEU A 65 11.69 4.55 2.19
N LEU A 66 11.79 4.00 0.97
CA LEU A 66 11.85 2.56 0.72
C LEU A 66 12.91 1.87 1.60
N GLN A 67 14.12 2.42 1.68
CA GLN A 67 15.19 1.87 2.51
C GLN A 67 14.89 1.94 4.01
N LEU A 68 14.24 3.00 4.46
CA LEU A 68 13.76 3.13 5.84
C LEU A 68 12.67 2.09 6.15
N LEU A 69 11.68 1.94 5.27
CA LEU A 69 10.57 0.99 5.45
C LEU A 69 11.08 -0.46 5.47
N LEU A 70 11.94 -0.83 4.51
CA LEU A 70 12.36 -2.21 4.29
C LEU A 70 13.46 -2.70 5.23
N PHE A 71 14.39 -1.81 5.61
CA PHE A 71 15.57 -2.22 6.39
C PHE A 71 15.56 -1.74 7.83
N HIS A 72 14.77 -0.73 8.19
CA HIS A 72 14.78 -0.18 9.55
C HIS A 72 13.58 -0.60 10.40
N GLY A 73 12.61 -1.36 9.87
CA GLY A 73 11.51 -1.94 10.64
C GLY A 73 10.77 -0.93 11.54
N SER A 74 10.81 0.35 11.18
CA SER A 74 10.59 1.44 12.12
C SER A 74 9.11 1.80 12.15
N HIS A 75 8.53 1.72 13.34
CA HIS A 75 7.19 2.15 13.67
C HIS A 75 7.00 3.63 13.27
N ILE A 76 6.37 3.88 12.11
CA ILE A 76 6.20 5.25 11.56
C ILE A 76 5.33 6.14 12.45
N HIS A 77 4.66 5.57 13.47
CA HIS A 77 3.92 6.37 14.44
C HIS A 77 4.80 7.32 15.28
N ASP A 78 6.14 7.22 15.21
CA ASP A 78 7.06 8.08 15.96
C ASP A 78 7.86 9.08 15.10
N LEU A 79 7.66 9.11 13.77
CA LEU A 79 8.27 10.15 12.92
C LEU A 79 7.37 11.40 12.93
N PRO A 80 7.88 12.57 13.35
CA PRO A 80 7.09 13.78 13.39
C PRO A 80 6.82 14.19 11.94
N PHE A 81 5.61 13.94 11.46
CA PHE A 81 5.05 14.61 10.27
C PHE A 81 4.77 16.09 10.59
N ALA A 82 5.78 16.78 11.11
CA ALA A 82 5.84 18.21 11.34
C ALA A 82 7.11 18.72 10.67
N LEU A 83 7.16 18.64 9.35
CA LEU A 83 7.95 19.54 8.48
C LEU A 83 7.63 19.18 7.03
N ILE A 84 6.58 19.82 6.51
CA ILE A 84 6.53 20.73 5.35
C ILE A 84 5.06 20.98 5.03
#